data_AF-A0A0P8AJ92-F1
#
_entry.id   AF-A0A0P8AJ92-F1
#
_cell.length_a   1.000
_cell.length_b   1.000
_cell.length_c   1.000
_cell.angle_alpha   90.00
_cell.angle_beta   90.00
_cell.angle_gamma   90.00
#
_symmetry.space_group_name_H-M   'P 1'
#
loop_
_entity.id
_entity.type
_entity.pdbx_description
1 polymer ?
#
loop_
_entity_poly.entity_id
_entity_poly.type
_entity_poly.pdbx_seq_one_letter_code
_entity_poly.pdbx_strand_id
1 'polypeptide(L)' 'MFVRSPAHPDWGLGQVQSRVGDMVTVNFAETGKQVINAAIIPLEVVWSLSDEG' A
#
# COMPACT_ATOMS: atom_id res chain seq x y z
N MET A 1 8.41 0.86 -2.24
CA MET A 1 7.35 1.81 -1.85
C MET A 1 6.57 1.21 -0.69
N PHE A 2 6.47 1.94 0.41
CA PHE A 2 5.68 1.56 1.59
C PHE A 2 4.47 2.49 1.71
N VAL A 3 3.35 1.92 2.14
CA VAL A 3 2.05 2.58 2.23
C VAL A 3 1.34 2.29 3.54
N ARG A 4 0.37 3.12 3.87
CA ARG A 4 -0.68 2.84 4.87
C ARG A 4 -2.06 3.05 4.25
N SER A 5 -3.07 2.40 4.79
CA SER A 5 -4.47 2.62 4.42
C SER A 5 -5.18 3.38 5.52
N PRO A 6 -5.58 4.66 5.33
CA PRO A 6 -6.35 5.40 6.34
C PRO A 6 -7.71 4.77 6.65
N ALA A 7 -8.31 4.08 5.66
CA ALA A 7 -9.56 3.37 5.83
C ALA A 7 -9.42 2.08 6.66
N HIS A 8 -8.19 1.54 6.75
CA HIS A 8 -7.86 0.31 7.46
C HIS A 8 -6.56 0.47 8.25
N PRO A 9 -6.58 1.28 9.33
CA PRO A 9 -5.38 1.56 10.12
C PRO A 9 -4.84 0.31 10.82
N ASP A 10 -5.69 -0.69 11.05
CA ASP A 10 -5.37 -1.98 11.67
C ASP A 10 -4.49 -2.88 10.79
N TRP A 11 -4.39 -2.62 9.48
CA TRP A 11 -3.51 -3.39 8.59
C TRP A 11 -2.03 -3.08 8.86
N GLY A 12 -1.72 -1.93 9.45
CA GLY A 12 -0.36 -1.50 9.72
C GLY A 12 0.38 -1.02 8.47
N LEU A 13 1.72 -1.06 8.52
CA LEU A 13 2.58 -0.66 7.40
C LEU A 13 2.56 -1.73 6.31
N GLY A 14 2.35 -1.32 5.07
CA GLY A 14 2.33 -2.21 3.91
C GLY A 14 3.45 -1.94 2.93
N GLN A 15 4.03 -3.01 2.37
CA GLN A 15 4.96 -2.92 1.23
C GLN A 15 4.21 -3.24 -0.06
N VAL A 16 4.22 -2.33 -1.02
CA VAL A 16 3.67 -2.58 -2.35
C VAL A 16 4.54 -3.61 -3.07
N GLN A 17 3.95 -4.72 -3.49
CA GLN A 17 4.63 -5.80 -4.24
C GLN A 17 4.41 -5.67 -5.75
N SER A 18 3.22 -5.28 -6.18
CA SER A 18 2.87 -5.10 -7.60
C SER A 18 1.69 -4.16 -7.76
N ARG A 19 1.53 -3.60 -8.97
CA ARG A 19 0.37 -2.81 -9.38
C ARG A 19 0.00 -3.14 -10.83
N VAL A 20 -1.28 -3.38 -11.08
CA VAL A 20 -1.86 -3.59 -12.41
C VAL A 20 -3.10 -2.70 -12.53
N GLY A 21 -2.98 -1.60 -13.28
CA GLY A 21 -4.02 -0.56 -13.29
C GLY A 21 -4.23 0.01 -11.88
N ASP A 22 -5.47 -0.05 -11.40
CA ASP A 22 -5.84 0.38 -10.05
C ASP A 22 -5.73 -0.73 -8.99
N MET A 23 -5.47 -1.97 -9.41
CA MET A 23 -5.29 -3.09 -8.49
C MET A 23 -3.84 -3.12 -7.99
N VAL A 24 -3.66 -3.01 -6.68
CA VAL A 24 -2.36 -2.97 -6.01
C VAL A 24 -2.25 -4.14 -5.05
N THR A 25 -1.20 -4.94 -5.18
CA THR A 25 -0.89 -5.99 -4.20
C THR A 25 0.05 -5.41 -3.15
N VAL A 26 -0.38 -5.43 -1.89
CA VAL A 26 0.38 -4.92 -0.75
C VAL A 26 0.51 -6.03 0.28
N ASN A 27 1.71 -6.23 0.82
CA ASN A 27 1.91 -7.08 1.98
C ASN A 27 1.98 -6.21 3.24
N PHE A 28 0.92 -6.27 4.05
CA PHE A 28 0.78 -5.54 5.30
C PHE A 28 1.34 -6.32 6.48
N ALA A 29 1.93 -5.60 7.44
CA ALA A 29 2.58 -6.21 8.61
C ALA A 29 1.60 -7.04 9.46
N GLU A 30 0.37 -6.54 9.66
CA GLU A 30 -0.57 -7.15 10.63
C GLU A 30 -1.56 -8.12 9.97
N THR A 31 -1.93 -7.89 8.71
CA THR A 31 -2.95 -8.69 7.99
C THR A 31 -2.40 -9.49 6.82
N GLY A 32 -1.09 -9.41 6.56
CA GLY A 32 -0.46 -10.08 5.42
C GLY A 32 -0.85 -9.49 4.07
N LYS A 33 -0.85 -10.34 3.04
CA LYS A 33 -1.00 -9.92 1.63
C LYS A 33 -2.47 -9.60 1.29
N GLN A 34 -2.70 -8.39 0.82
CA GLN A 34 -3.98 -7.91 0.33
C GLN A 34 -3.88 -7.41 -1.11
N VAL A 35 -4.92 -7.68 -1.91
CA VAL A 35 -5.11 -7.09 -3.23
C VAL A 35 -6.17 -6.00 -3.10
N ILE A 36 -5.79 -4.77 -3.40
CA ILE A 36 -6.56 -3.57 -3.10
C ILE A 36 -6.89 -2.85 -4.41
N ASN A 37 -8.13 -2.37 -4.56
CA ASN A 37 -8.45 -1.39 -5.59
C ASN A 37 -8.17 0.03 -5.05
N ALA A 38 -7.09 0.66 -5.53
CA ALA A 38 -6.63 1.97 -5.08
C ALA A 38 -7.55 3.14 -5.50
N ALA A 39 -8.51 2.91 -6.41
CA ALA A 39 -9.55 3.89 -6.73
C ALA A 39 -10.66 3.93 -5.67
N ILE A 40 -10.76 2.89 -4.83
CA ILE A 40 -11.81 2.74 -3.80
C ILE A 40 -11.22 2.87 -2.40
N ILE A 41 -10.10 2.20 -2.15
CA ILE A 41 -9.42 2.20 -0.86
C ILE A 41 -8.17 3.08 -0.98
N PRO A 42 -8.12 4.23 -0.27
CA PRO A 42 -6.98 5.13 -0.37
C PRO A 42 -5.74 4.50 0.25
N LEU A 43 -4.60 4.69 -0.41
CA LEU A 43 -3.28 4.31 0.09
C LEU A 43 -2.39 5.56 0.15
N GLU A 44 -1.84 5.82 1.34
CA GLU A 44 -0.90 6.91 1.56
C GLU A 44 0.52 6.39 1.48
N VAL A 45 1.35 6.98 0.62
CA VAL A 45 2.77 6.62 0.50
C VAL A 45 3.52 7.17 1.71
N VAL A 46 4.14 6.27 2.48
CA VAL A 46 4.99 6.62 3.63
C VAL A 46 6.45 6.75 3.20
N TRP A 47 6.88 5.93 2.23
CA TRP A 47 8.24 5.99 1.70
C TRP A 47 8.28 5.50 0.25
N SER A 48 8.97 6.24 -0.62
CA SER A 48 9.27 5.84 -1.99
C SER A 48 10.75 6.11 -2.27
N LEU A 49 11.40 5.21 -3.02
CA LEU A 49 12.81 5.29 -3.42
C LEU A 49 13.05 6.35 -4.52
N SER A 50 12.35 7.47 -4.47
CA SER A 50 12.38 8.52 -5.50
C SER A 50 12.87 9.86 -4.96
N ASP A 51 13.34 9.90 -3.71
CA ASP A 51 13.89 11.10 -3.06
C ASP A 51 15.43 11.16 -3.19
N GLU A 52 15.97 10.62 -4.28
CA GLU A 52 17.34 10.91 -4.70
C GLU A 52 17.24 11.83 -5.92
N GLY A 53 17.55 13.11 -5.69
CA GLY A 53 17.62 14.16 -6.71
C GLY A 53 18.77 14.00 -7.69
#